data_AF-A0A841JRT4-F1
#
_entry.id   AF-A0A841JRT4-F1
#
_cell.length_a   1.000
_cell.length_b   1.000
_cell.length_c   1.000
_cell.angle_alpha   90.00
_cell.angle_beta   90.00
_cell.angle_gamma   90.00
#
_symmetry.space_group_name_H-M   'P 1'
#
loop_
_entity.id
_entity.type
_entity.pdbx_description
1 polymer ?
#
loop_
_entity_poly.entity_id
_entity_poly.type
_entity_poly.pdbx_seq_one_letter_code
_entity_poly.pdbx_strand_id
1 'polypeptide(L)' 'MDLEANRLPDSAEIHQLEQEHRRYSEQLEVLIQKPYLSEEEQLEEVRLKKLKLRIKDQLAARRSGQHLRAYVA' A
#
# COMPACT_ATOMS: atom_id res chain seq x y z
N MET A 1 4.77 -5.95 26.71
CA MET A 1 4.93 -7.11 25.78
C MET A 1 5.47 -6.51 24.50
N ASP A 2 6.77 -6.26 24.50
CA ASP A 2 7.46 -5.53 23.44
C ASP A 2 7.94 -6.57 22.44
N LEU A 3 7.02 -6.93 21.54
CA LEU A 3 7.28 -7.83 20.43
C LEU A 3 8.23 -7.13 19.46
N GLU A 4 9.52 -7.27 19.73
CA GLU A 4 10.55 -7.55 18.72
C GLU A 4 10.36 -6.77 17.41
N ALA A 5 10.21 -5.44 17.52
CA ALA A 5 10.03 -4.50 16.41
C ALA A 5 11.33 -4.30 15.61
N ASN A 6 12.20 -5.31 15.59
CA ASN A 6 13.49 -5.26 14.94
C ASN A 6 13.83 -6.60 14.31
N ARG A 7 13.13 -6.93 13.21
CA ARG A 7 13.68 -7.85 12.23
C ARG A 7 13.37 -7.37 10.82
N LEU A 8 14.40 -6.72 10.27
CA LEU A 8 14.61 -6.25 8.90
C LEU A 8 14.15 -4.80 8.62
N PRO A 9 15.01 -3.92 8.08
CA PRO A 9 14.61 -2.58 7.62
C PRO A 9 13.52 -2.64 6.55
N ASP A 10 13.52 -3.70 5.71
CA ASP A 10 12.42 -3.97 4.78
C ASP A 10 11.08 -4.19 5.49
N SER A 11 11.05 -4.84 6.66
CA SER A 11 9.80 -5.06 7.40
C SER A 11 9.20 -3.76 7.90
N ALA A 12 10.02 -2.80 8.34
CA ALA A 12 9.55 -1.50 8.80
C ALA A 12 8.96 -0.67 7.65
N GLU A 13 9.65 -0.63 6.50
CA GLU A 13 9.15 0.06 5.30
C GLU A 13 7.89 -0.61 4.73
N ILE A 14 7.84 -1.95 4.72
CA ILE A 14 6.63 -2.70 4.35
C ILE A 14 5.48 -2.38 5.31
N HIS A 15 5.73 -2.33 6.62
CA HIS A 15 4.73 -1.94 7.61
C HIS A 15 4.21 -0.51 7.40
N GLN A 16 5.07 0.44 7.01
CA GLN A 16 4.63 1.80 6.69
C GLN A 16 3.79 1.84 5.41
N LEU A 17 4.22 1.13 4.37
CA LEU A 17 3.46 0.97 3.13
C LEU A 17 2.09 0.32 3.38
N GLU A 18 2.01 -0.69 4.26
CA GLU A 18 0.75 -1.32 4.64
C GLU A 18 -0.16 -0.39 5.45
N GLN A 19 0.40 0.42 6.35
CA GLN A 19 -0.37 1.45 7.08
C GLN A 19 -0.93 2.50 6.12
N GLU A 20 -0.12 3.01 5.19
CA GLU A 20 -0.59 3.92 4.14
C GLU A 20 -1.65 3.26 3.27
N HIS A 21 -1.44 2.01 2.84
CA HIS A 21 -2.42 1.26 2.06
C HIS A 21 -3.75 1.10 2.80
N ARG A 22 -3.72 0.83 4.11
CA ARG A 22 -4.92 0.72 4.94
C ARG A 22 -5.65 2.06 5.02
N ARG A 23 -4.92 3.14 5.31
CA ARG A 23 -5.47 4.50 5.37
C ARG A 23 -6.07 4.97 4.05
N TYR A 24 -5.44 4.65 2.91
CA TYR A 24 -6.00 4.93 1.59
C TYR A 24 -7.22 4.05 1.27
N SER A 25 -7.25 2.81 1.77
CA SER A 25 -8.40 1.93 1.62
C SER A 25 -9.62 2.43 2.40
N GLU A 26 -9.41 2.88 3.64
CA GLU A 26 -10.48 3.47 4.46
C GLU A 26 -11.06 4.73 3.82
N GLN A 27 -10.21 5.64 3.33
CA GLN A 27 -10.66 6.83 2.61
C GLN A 27 -11.43 6.49 1.33
N LEU A 28 -10.94 5.51 0.56
CA LEU A 28 -11.60 5.04 -0.66
C LEU A 28 -12.96 4.39 -0.33
N GLU A 29 -13.06 3.63 0.75
CA GLU A 29 -14.29 2.98 1.18
C GLU A 29 -15.37 4.01 1.57
N VAL A 30 -14.97 5.10 2.25
CA VAL A 30 -15.87 6.22 2.54
C VAL A 30 -16.41 6.87 1.27
N LEU A 31 -15.57 7.03 0.24
CA LEU A 31 -15.99 7.57 -1.04
C LEU A 31 -16.91 6.60 -1.79
N ILE A 32 -16.55 5.31 -1.89
CA ILE A 32 -17.35 4.31 -2.60
C ILE A 32 -18.72 4.09 -1.94
N GLN A 33 -18.83 4.27 -0.63
CA GLN A 33 -20.11 4.19 0.07
C GLN A 33 -21.04 5.37 -0.22
N LYS A 34 -20.53 6.48 -0.77
CA LYS A 34 -21.38 7.60 -1.17
C LYS A 34 -22.06 7.27 -2.51
N PRO A 35 -23.40 7.29 -2.58
CA PRO A 35 -24.13 6.99 -3.82
C PRO A 35 -23.93 8.05 -4.92
N TYR A 36 -23.56 9.28 -4.53
CA TYR A 36 -23.24 10.37 -5.44
C TYR A 36 -21.93 11.01 -5.01
N LEU A 37 -20.90 10.84 -5.83
CA LEU A 37 -19.59 11.46 -5.67
C LEU A 37 -19.53 12.74 -6.50
N SER A 38 -19.10 13.83 -5.88
CA SER A 38 -18.76 15.09 -6.57
C SER A 38 -17.55 14.87 -7.49
N GLU A 39 -17.33 15.72 -8.51
CA GLU A 39 -16.17 15.62 -9.42
C GLU A 39 -14.84 15.53 -8.66
N GLU A 40 -14.70 16.33 -7.60
CA GLU A 40 -13.53 16.31 -6.71
C GLU A 40 -13.34 14.95 -6.02
N GLU A 41 -14.44 14.33 -5.58
CA GLU A 41 -14.44 13.04 -4.91
C GLU A 41 -14.19 11.87 -5.88
N GLN A 42 -14.67 11.96 -7.13
CA GLN A 42 -14.35 10.99 -8.17
C GLN A 42 -12.86 11.05 -8.55
N LEU A 43 -12.29 12.25 -8.65
CA LEU A 43 -10.86 12.44 -8.84
C LEU A 43 -10.06 11.86 -7.67
N GLU A 44 -10.53 12.06 -6.44
CA GLU A 44 -9.90 11.51 -5.25
C GLU A 44 -9.99 9.97 -5.22
N GLU A 45 -11.12 9.38 -5.62
CA GLU A 45 -11.25 7.91 -5.78
C GLU A 45 -10.21 7.36 -6.76
N VAL A 46 -10.08 7.99 -7.94
CA VAL A 46 -9.11 7.57 -8.96
C VAL A 46 -7.67 7.75 -8.45
N ARG A 47 -7.38 8.83 -7.73
CA ARG A 47 -6.07 9.05 -7.09
C ARG A 47 -5.77 7.98 -6.04
N LEU A 48 -6.73 7.68 -5.17
CA LEU A 48 -6.59 6.65 -4.14
C LEU A 48 -6.40 5.24 -4.74
N LYS A 49 -7.13 4.90 -5.81
CA LYS A 49 -6.89 3.66 -6.59
C LYS A 49 -5.48 3.60 -7.14
N LYS A 50 -4.97 4.69 -7.73
CA LYS A 50 -3.59 4.77 -8.24
C LYS A 50 -2.55 4.65 -7.12
N LEU A 51 -2.77 5.30 -5.98
CA LEU A 51 -1.89 5.18 -4.80
C LEU A 51 -1.83 3.75 -4.27
N LYS A 52 -2.99 3.08 -4.14
CA LYS A 52 -3.05 1.66 -3.75
C LYS A 52 -2.31 0.77 -4.75
N LEU A 53 -2.47 1.01 -6.05
CA LEU A 53 -1.74 0.28 -7.08
C LEU A 53 -0.23 0.49 -6.95
N ARG A 54 0.22 1.73 -6.78
CA ARG A 54 1.63 2.08 -6.60
C ARG A 54 2.25 1.39 -5.37
N ILE A 55 1.55 1.36 -4.24
CA ILE A 55 2.03 0.65 -3.04
C ILE A 55 2.13 -0.85 -3.31
N LYS A 56 1.14 -1.43 -3.99
CA LYS A 56 1.16 -2.85 -4.38
C LYS A 56 2.32 -3.16 -5.33
N ASP A 57 2.61 -2.26 -6.27
CA ASP A 57 3.77 -2.36 -7.17
C ASP A 57 5.09 -2.20 -6.41
N GLN A 58 5.18 -1.29 -5.43
CA GLN A 58 6.36 -1.14 -4.58
C GLN A 58 6.61 -2.41 -3.74
N LEU A 59 5.55 -2.98 -3.14
CA LEU A 59 5.62 -4.25 -2.41
C LEU A 59 6.03 -5.41 -3.33
N ALA A 60 5.44 -5.47 -4.53
CA ALA A 60 5.77 -6.49 -5.52
C ALA A 60 7.21 -6.36 -6.02
N ALA A 61 7.70 -5.14 -6.28
CA ALA A 61 9.07 -4.86 -6.69
C ALA A 61 10.09 -5.23 -5.60
N ARG A 62 9.76 -4.95 -4.33
CA ARG A 62 10.58 -5.36 -3.17
C ARG A 62 10.63 -6.89 -3.03
N ARG A 63 9.49 -7.57 -3.20
CA ARG A 63 9.39 -9.03 -3.20
C ARG A 63 10.08 -9.68 -4.40
N SER A 64 9.97 -9.10 -5.60
CA SER A 64 10.56 -9.64 -6.83
C SER A 64 12.07 -9.38 -6.91
N GLY A 65 12.56 -8.27 -6.33
CA GLY A 65 13.99 -8.03 -6.12
C GLY A 65 14.66 -9.08 -5.23
N GLN A 66 13.93 -9.66 -4.27
CA GLN A 66 14.40 -10.82 -3.49
C GLN A 66 14.39 -12.12 -4.33
N HIS A 67 13.45 -12.24 -5.29
CA HIS A 67 13.33 -13.41 -6.16
C HIS A 67 14.46 -13.49 -7.20
N LEU A 68 14.93 -12.36 -7.76
CA LEU A 68 16.08 -12.36 -8.68
C LEU A 68 17.42 -12.66 -7.97
N ARG A 69 17.57 -12.31 -6.69
CA ARG A 69 18.79 -12.65 -5.92
C ARG A 69 18.83 -14.13 -5.52
N ALA A 70 17.68 -14.78 -5.37
CA ALA A 70 17.58 -16.20 -5.02
C ALA A 70 17.90 -17.16 -6.18
N TYR A 71 17.88 -16.69 -7.44
CA TYR A 71 18.13 -17.53 -8.63
C TYR A 71 19.59 -17.51 -9.11
N VAL A 72 20.47 -16.74 -8.45
CA VAL A 72 21.90 -16.57 -8.82
C VAL A 72 22.83 -17.03 -7.68
N ALA A 73 22.37 -17.92 -6.80
CA ALA A 73 23.18 -18.51 -5.73
C ALA A 73 23.26 -20.04 -5.89
#